data_AF-A0A182HYD3-F1
#
_entry.id   AF-A0A182HYD3-F1
#
_cell.length_a   1.000
_cell.length_b   1.000
_cell.length_c   1.000
_cell.angle_alpha   90.00
_cell.angle_beta   90.00
_cell.angle_gamma   90.00
#
_symmetry.space_group_name_H-M   'P 1'
#
loop_
_entity.id
_entity.type
_entity.pdbx_description
1 polymer ?
#
loop_
_entity_poly.entity_id
_entity_poly.type
_entity_poly.pdbx_seq_one_letter_code
_entity_poly.pdbx_strand_id
1 'polypeptide(L)'
;MVVSIYCGTTKPASIEHFLKPFVEAFNLLMKNLVELEGRRVNFKIRAIIADSPARAFIKGLAKFNSFAGCLKCTTEGIKLQGRVTFLDCNASERTDEAFRKQ
;
A
#
# COMPACT_ATOMS: atom_id res chain seq x y z
N MET A 1 -10.18 -14.39 -12.05
CA MET A 1 -10.33 -13.17 -12.87
C MET A 1 -9.17 -12.23 -12.54
N VAL A 2 -8.41 -11.81 -13.55
CA VAL A 2 -7.31 -10.84 -13.39
C VAL A 2 -7.79 -9.51 -13.96
N VAL A 3 -7.54 -8.41 -13.23
CA VAL A 3 -8.01 -7.07 -13.60
C VAL A 3 -6.89 -6.24 -14.24
N SER A 4 -5.63 -6.51 -13.90
CA SER A 4 -4.45 -5.85 -14.47
C SER A 4 -3.21 -6.72 -14.30
N ILE A 5 -2.26 -6.62 -15.23
CA ILE A 5 -0.95 -7.28 -15.21
C ILE A 5 0.10 -6.24 -15.59
N TYR A 6 1.21 -6.24 -14.87
CA TYR A 6 2.43 -5.54 -15.27
C TYR A 6 3.49 -6.54 -15.69
N CYS A 7 4.19 -6.27 -16.79
CA CYS A 7 5.33 -7.04 -17.25
C CYS A 7 6.48 -6.11 -17.61
N GLY A 8 7.64 -6.34 -17.01
CA GLY A 8 8.85 -5.55 -17.22
C GLY A 8 10.03 -6.21 -16.54
N THR A 9 11.25 -5.78 -16.88
CA THR A 9 12.48 -6.26 -16.24
C THR A 9 12.68 -5.72 -14.83
N THR A 10 11.93 -4.68 -14.46
CA THR A 10 11.96 -4.00 -13.16
C THR A 10 10.53 -3.76 -12.66
N LYS A 11 10.37 -3.15 -11.47
CA LYS A 11 9.05 -2.69 -11.01
C LYS A 11 8.55 -1.53 -11.89
N PRO A 12 7.22 -1.26 -11.93
CA PRO A 12 6.71 -0.08 -12.61
C PRO A 12 7.44 1.18 -12.14
N ALA A 13 7.92 1.99 -13.08
CA ALA A 13 8.69 3.19 -12.79
C ALA A 13 7.86 4.24 -12.01
N SER A 14 6.55 4.29 -12.28
CA SER A 14 5.60 5.15 -11.59
C SER A 14 4.45 4.31 -11.08
N ILE A 15 4.32 4.26 -9.76
CA ILE A 15 3.16 3.66 -9.10
C ILE A 15 1.86 4.38 -9.48
N GLU A 16 1.91 5.70 -9.55
CA GLU A 16 0.78 6.54 -9.93
C GLU A 16 0.29 6.13 -11.31
N HIS A 17 1.18 6.06 -12.30
CA HIS A 17 0.79 5.65 -13.64
C HIS A 17 0.23 4.23 -13.70
N PHE A 18 0.81 3.30 -12.93
CA PHE A 18 0.37 1.91 -12.91
C PHE A 18 -1.00 1.72 -12.23
N LEU A 19 -1.25 2.39 -11.11
CA LEU A 19 -2.47 2.21 -10.31
C LEU A 19 -3.59 3.20 -10.65
N LYS A 20 -3.30 4.31 -11.32
CA LYS A 20 -4.29 5.36 -11.62
C LYS A 20 -5.56 4.84 -12.31
N PRO A 21 -5.49 3.98 -13.36
CA PRO A 21 -6.70 3.44 -13.97
C PRO A 21 -7.56 2.63 -12.98
N PHE A 22 -6.93 1.88 -12.08
CA PHE A 22 -7.63 1.14 -11.02
C PHE A 22 -8.27 2.09 -10.02
N VAL A 23 -7.54 3.10 -9.54
CA VAL A 23 -8.01 4.08 -8.55
C VAL A 23 -9.19 4.89 -9.09
N GLU A 24 -9.11 5.36 -10.34
CA GLU A 24 -10.18 6.13 -10.99
C GLU A 24 -11.46 5.31 -11.14
N ALA A 25 -11.35 4.08 -11.65
CA ALA A 25 -12.49 3.17 -11.78
C ALA A 25 -13.11 2.86 -10.40
N PHE A 26 -12.28 2.60 -9.39
CA PHE A 26 -12.76 2.28 -8.05
C PHE A 26 -13.45 3.47 -7.38
N ASN A 27 -12.90 4.68 -7.53
CA ASN A 27 -13.51 5.91 -7.02
C ASN A 27 -14.87 6.18 -7.66
N LEU A 28 -15.03 5.89 -8.96
CA LEU A 28 -16.31 5.98 -9.65
C LEU A 28 -17.34 5.01 -9.05
N LEU A 29 -16.92 3.76 -8.78
CA LEU A 29 -17.77 2.74 -8.17
C LEU A 29 -18.14 3.05 -6.71
N MET A 30 -17.25 3.71 -5.95
CA MET A 30 -17.57 4.11 -4.57
C MET A 30 -18.46 5.35 -4.51
N LYS A 31 -18.39 6.24 -5.52
CA LYS A 31 -19.23 7.45 -5.59
C LYS A 31 -20.66 7.14 -6.04
N ASN A 32 -20.82 6.15 -6.90
CA ASN A 32 -22.10 5.78 -7.48
C ASN A 32 -22.62 4.48 -6.87
N LEU A 33 -23.94 4.33 -6.76
CA LEU A 33 -24.51 3.01 -6.48
C LEU A 33 -24.37 2.15 -7.73
N VAL A 34 -23.93 0.91 -7.54
CA VAL A 34 -23.84 -0.05 -8.63
C VAL A 34 -25.23 -0.63 -8.86
N GLU A 35 -25.75 -0.51 -10.08
CA GLU A 35 -27.04 -1.09 -10.45
C GLU A 35 -26.83 -2.52 -10.95
N LEU A 36 -27.39 -3.49 -10.22
CA LEU A 36 -27.36 -4.92 -10.54
C LEU A 36 -28.79 -5.43 -10.50
N GLU A 37 -29.33 -5.83 -11.65
CA GLU A 37 -30.68 -6.40 -11.76
C GLU A 37 -31.76 -5.51 -11.12
N GLY A 38 -31.67 -4.19 -11.35
CA GLY A 38 -32.58 -3.19 -10.79
C GLY A 38 -32.37 -2.88 -9.30
N ARG A 39 -31.37 -3.49 -8.65
CA ARG A 39 -30.98 -3.19 -7.27
C ARG A 39 -29.77 -2.28 -7.24
N ARG A 40 -29.83 -1.26 -6.39
CA ARG A 40 -28.70 -0.36 -6.14
C ARG A 40 -27.89 -0.87 -4.96
N VAL A 41 -26.62 -1.18 -5.21
CA VAL A 41 -25.69 -1.74 -4.23
C VAL A 41 -24.59 -0.73 -3.93
N ASN A 42 -24.29 -0.55 -2.64
CA ASN A 42 -23.17 0.28 -2.21
C ASN A 42 -21.86 -0.53 -2.30
N PHE A 43 -20.84 0.07 -2.88
CA PHE A 43 -19.54 -0.57 -3.07
C PHE A 43 -18.49 0.06 -2.14
N LYS A 44 -17.73 -0.79 -1.43
CA LYS A 44 -16.69 -0.36 -0.49
C LYS A 44 -15.46 -1.27 -0.54
N ILE A 45 -14.27 -0.69 -0.42
CA ILE A 45 -13.04 -1.46 -0.18
C ILE A 45 -13.06 -1.97 1.26
N ARG A 46 -12.97 -3.29 1.42
CA ARG A 46 -12.75 -3.90 2.74
C ARG A 46 -11.25 -4.00 3.08
N ALA A 47 -10.45 -4.46 2.12
CA ALA A 47 -9.02 -4.67 2.32
C ALA A 47 -8.27 -4.64 0.98
N ILE A 48 -7.00 -4.25 1.04
CA ILE A 48 -6.02 -4.45 -0.03
C ILE A 48 -5.01 -5.48 0.50
N ILE A 49 -4.96 -6.64 -0.13
CA ILE A 49 -4.06 -7.73 0.28
C ILE A 49 -2.85 -7.71 -0.64
N ALA A 50 -1.68 -7.53 -0.03
CA ALA A 50 -0.40 -7.52 -0.72
C ALA A 50 0.68 -8.12 0.20
N ASP A 51 1.66 -8.79 -0.41
CA ASP A 51 2.87 -9.23 0.26
C ASP A 51 3.73 -8.02 0.69
N SER A 52 4.80 -8.24 1.47
CA SER A 52 5.60 -7.14 2.02
C SER A 52 6.23 -6.23 0.93
N PRO A 53 6.85 -6.76 -0.14
CA PRO A 53 7.39 -5.94 -1.22
C PRO A 53 6.35 -5.13 -2.00
N ALA A 54 5.19 -5.69 -2.32
CA ALA A 54 4.12 -4.99 -3.03
C ALA A 54 3.42 -3.99 -2.11
N ARG A 55 3.22 -4.32 -0.83
CA ARG A 55 2.64 -3.39 0.16
C ARG A 55 3.50 -2.15 0.36
N ALA A 56 4.81 -2.33 0.50
CA ALA A 56 5.74 -1.20 0.61
C ALA A 56 5.72 -0.34 -0.66
N PHE A 57 5.70 -0.98 -1.84
CA PHE A 57 5.59 -0.29 -3.12
C PHE A 57 4.29 0.52 -3.22
N ILE A 58 3.14 -0.10 -2.92
CA ILE A 58 1.81 0.52 -2.95
C ILE A 58 1.73 1.73 -2.01
N LYS A 59 2.31 1.62 -0.81
CA LYS A 59 2.30 2.71 0.18
C LYS A 59 3.37 3.78 -0.05
N GLY A 60 4.28 3.61 -1.02
CA GLY A 60 5.43 4.50 -1.19
C GLY A 60 6.39 4.51 0.00
N LEU A 61 6.51 3.37 0.70
CA LEU A 61 7.34 3.24 1.91
C LEU A 61 8.63 2.47 1.63
N ALA A 62 9.58 2.61 2.56
CA ALA A 62 10.83 1.87 2.52
C ALA A 62 10.59 0.34 2.50
N LYS A 63 11.50 -0.38 1.84
CA LYS A 63 11.39 -1.85 1.69
C LYS A 63 11.41 -2.54 3.05
N PHE A 64 10.86 -3.76 3.10
CA PHE A 64 10.74 -4.58 4.31
C PHE A 64 12.06 -4.89 5.05
N ASN A 65 13.22 -4.69 4.40
CA ASN A 65 14.55 -4.85 5.01
C ASN A 65 15.23 -3.50 5.35
N SER A 66 14.51 -2.38 5.33
CA SER A 66 15.07 -1.10 5.75
C SER A 66 15.03 -0.96 7.27
N PHE A 67 15.94 -0.17 7.83
CA PHE A 67 15.91 0.20 9.24
C PHE A 67 14.64 0.97 9.60
N ALA A 68 14.13 1.84 8.72
CA ALA A 68 12.82 2.48 8.87
C ALA A 68 11.68 1.64 8.25
N GLY A 69 11.71 0.32 8.38
CA GLY A 69 10.84 -0.61 7.65
C GLY A 69 9.47 -0.87 8.28
N CYS A 70 9.26 -0.49 9.53
CA CYS A 70 7.95 -0.64 10.17
C CYS A 70 6.92 0.27 9.48
N LEU A 71 5.80 -0.33 9.05
CA LEU A 71 4.73 0.37 8.33
C LEU A 71 3.69 1.03 9.24
N LYS A 72 3.81 0.85 10.57
CA LYS A 72 2.83 1.28 11.58
C LYS A 72 3.39 2.35 12.51
N CYS A 73 4.61 2.16 13.00
CA CYS A 73 5.26 3.07 13.92
C CYS A 73 6.65 3.51 13.42
N THR A 74 7.25 4.43 14.17
CA THR A 74 8.54 5.08 13.91
C THR A 74 9.75 4.27 14.38
N THR A 75 9.54 3.06 14.92
CA THR A 75 10.62 2.19 15.41
C THR A 75 11.70 1.99 14.34
N GLU A 76 12.95 2.15 14.76
CA GLU A 76 14.11 1.88 13.92
C GLU A 76 14.60 0.47 14.16
N GLY A 77 14.76 -0.27 13.06
CA GLY A 77 15.35 -1.59 13.07
C GLY A 77 16.84 -1.52 13.31
N ILE A 78 17.38 -2.58 13.90
CA ILE A 78 18.81 -2.80 14.06
C ILE A 78 19.24 -4.05 13.31
N LYS A 79 20.50 -4.10 12.88
CA LYS A 79 21.05 -5.29 12.22
C LYS A 79 21.50 -6.30 13.27
N LEU A 80 20.79 -7.42 13.35
CA LEU A 80 21.14 -8.56 14.22
C LEU A 80 21.25 -9.81 13.35
N GLN A 81 22.39 -10.49 13.42
CA GLN A 81 22.62 -11.77 12.72
C GLN A 81 22.24 -11.76 11.23
N GLY A 82 22.54 -10.66 10.53
CA GLY A 82 22.24 -10.52 9.10
C GLY A 82 20.78 -10.15 8.77
N ARG A 83 19.94 -9.85 9.76
CA ARG A 83 18.54 -9.47 9.59
C ARG A 83 18.27 -8.12 10.24
N VAL A 84 17.31 -7.37 9.71
CA VAL A 84 16.79 -6.18 10.38
C VAL A 84 15.73 -6.61 11.39
N THR A 85 15.91 -6.23 12.65
CA THR A 85 15.04 -6.59 13.77
C THR A 85 14.54 -5.33 14.46
N PHE A 86 13.24 -5.25 14.72
CA PHE A 86 12.61 -4.15 15.44
C PHE A 86 12.37 -4.58 16.89
N LEU A 87 13.18 -4.07 17.80
CA LEU A 87 13.09 -4.43 19.23
C LEU A 87 12.19 -3.48 20.02
N ASP A 88 12.11 -2.21 19.61
CA ASP A 88 11.26 -1.24 20.27
C ASP A 88 9.80 -1.36 19.81
N CYS A 89 8.95 -1.71 20.77
CA CYS A 89 7.50 -1.86 20.62
C CYS A 89 6.70 -0.65 21.13
N ASN A 90 7.36 0.36 21.72
CA ASN A 90 6.75 1.55 22.29
C ASN A 90 6.95 2.82 21.43
N ALA A 91 7.43 2.66 20.19
CA ALA A 91 7.61 3.75 19.25
C ALA A 91 6.28 4.40 18.85
N SER A 92 6.32 5.70 18.56
CA SER A 92 5.14 6.46 18.14
C SER A 92 4.57 5.98 16.80
N GLU A 93 3.26 6.10 16.64
CA GLU A 93 2.59 5.80 15.37
C GLU A 93 3.06 6.76 14.27
N ARG A 94 3.09 6.28 13.03
CA ARG A 94 3.35 7.14 11.87
C ARG A 94 2.14 8.02 11.61
N THR A 95 2.38 9.28 11.24
CA THR A 95 1.32 10.21 10.86
C THR A 95 1.38 10.56 9.37
N ASP A 96 0.22 10.94 8.81
CA ASP A 96 0.10 11.36 7.43
C ASP A 96 0.90 12.64 7.15
N GLU A 97 0.98 13.56 8.11
CA GLU A 97 1.76 14.80 7.97
C GLU A 97 3.25 14.51 7.87
N ALA A 98 3.77 13.59 8.70
CA ALA A 98 5.17 13.18 8.65
C ALA A 98 5.51 12.46 7.34
N PHE A 99 4.57 11.67 6.80
CA PHE A 99 4.75 11.01 5.51
C PHE A 99 4.81 12.00 4.34
N ARG A 100 3.93 13.01 4.31
CA ARG A 100 3.86 14.00 3.22
C ARG A 100 5.02 15.01 3.20
N LYS A 101 5.78 15.11 4.29
CA LYS A 101 6.95 15.99 4.42
C LYS A 101 8.28 15.33 4.05
N GLN A 102 8.26 14.09 3.58
CA GLN A 102 9.46 13.34 3.15
C GLN A 102 10.05 13.86 1.84
#